data_AF-A0A845LML5-F1
#
_entry.id   AF-A0A845LML5-F1
#
_cell.length_a   1.000
_cell.length_b   1.000
_cell.length_c   1.000
_cell.angle_alpha   90.00
_cell.angle_beta   90.00
_cell.angle_gamma   90.00
#
_symmetry.space_group_name_H-M   'P 1'
#
loop_
_entity.id
_entity.type
_entity.pdbx_description
1 polymer ?
#
loop_
_entity_poly.entity_id
_entity_poly.type
_entity_poly.pdbx_seq_one_letter_code
_entity_poly.pdbx_strand_id
1 'polypeptide(L)' 'MIDAVKALPPKILEELELKIWNVTTVEGFNRKKELKVGRIPSLTINEQQAFESLIPHRKKLLNKIHEFLQESD' A
#
# COMPACT_ATOMS: atom_id res chain seq x y z
N MET A 1 -3.67 -8.77 -2.33
CA MET A 1 -3.05 -7.44 -2.47
C MET A 1 -1.68 -7.40 -1.81
N ILE A 2 -1.55 -7.89 -0.58
CA ILE A 2 -0.26 -8.07 0.12
C ILE A 2 0.77 -8.82 -0.76
N ASP A 3 0.38 -9.93 -1.38
CA ASP A 3 1.30 -10.73 -2.21
C ASP A 3 1.84 -9.97 -3.42
N ALA A 4 1.06 -9.03 -3.97
CA ALA A 4 1.52 -8.19 -5.08
C ALA A 4 2.63 -7.23 -4.63
N VAL A 5 2.57 -6.74 -3.40
CA VAL A 5 3.64 -5.92 -2.80
C VAL A 5 4.85 -6.79 -2.48
N LYS A 6 4.66 -7.97 -1.90
CA LYS A 6 5.77 -8.90 -1.61
C LYS A 6 6.48 -9.43 -2.87
N ALA A 7 5.81 -9.41 -4.03
CA ALA A 7 6.38 -9.80 -5.32
C ALA A 7 7.18 -8.68 -6.01
N LEU A 8 7.36 -7.53 -5.35
CA LEU A 8 8.20 -6.45 -5.87
C LEU A 8 9.69 -6.88 -5.87
N PRO A 9 10.51 -6.28 -6.76
CA PRO A 9 11.95 -6.49 -6.75
C PRO A 9 12.57 -6.22 -5.37
N PRO A 10 13.56 -7.02 -4.91
CA PRO A 10 14.17 -6.88 -3.59
C PRO A 10 14.69 -5.47 -3.28
N LYS A 11 15.34 -4.82 -4.26
CA LYS A 11 15.83 -3.45 -4.13
C LYS A 11 14.76 -2.45 -3.69
N ILE A 12 13.53 -2.59 -4.20
CA ILE A 12 12.41 -1.72 -3.82
C ILE A 12 11.89 -2.08 -2.43
N LEU A 13 11.87 -3.36 -2.08
CA LEU A 13 11.43 -3.80 -0.75
C LEU A 13 12.37 -3.32 0.37
N GLU A 14 13.68 -3.19 0.09
CA GLU A 14 14.67 -2.64 1.01
C GLU A 14 14.43 -1.15 1.32
N GLU A 15 13.79 -0.42 0.42
CA GLU A 15 13.47 1.00 0.54
C GLU A 15 12.08 1.25 1.18
N LEU A 16 11.34 0.19 1.53
CA LEU A 16 9.95 0.28 2.00
C LEU A 16 9.73 -0.33 3.39
N GLU A 17 8.99 0.39 4.23
CA GLU A 17 8.43 -0.18 5.46
C GLU A 17 7.03 -0.75 5.18
N LEU A 18 6.91 -2.07 5.05
CA LEU A 18 5.61 -2.72 4.84
C LEU A 18 4.86 -2.93 6.17
N LYS A 19 3.75 -2.21 6.35
CA LYS A 19 2.80 -2.41 7.46
C LYS A 19 1.50 -3.03 6.96
N ILE A 20 0.98 -4.01 7.69
CA ILE A 20 -0.24 -4.75 7.33
C ILE A 20 -1.22 -4.68 8.49
N TRP A 21 -2.43 -4.21 8.21
CA TRP A 21 -3.52 -4.16 9.19
C TRP A 21 -4.67 -5.05 8.80
N ASN A 22 -5.20 -5.79 9.77
CA ASN A 22 -6.44 -6.54 9.62
C ASN A 22 -7.62 -5.70 10.12
N VAL A 23 -8.51 -5.31 9.21
CA VAL A 23 -9.68 -4.47 9.51
C VAL A 23 -10.75 -5.14 10.37
N THR A 24 -10.66 -6.45 10.62
CA THR A 24 -11.51 -7.13 11.60
C THR A 24 -11.04 -6.91 13.05
N THR A 25 -9.85 -6.35 13.25
CA THR A 25 -9.32 -5.96 14.57
C THR A 25 -9.62 -4.49 14.86
N VAL A 26 -9.68 -4.11 16.14
CA VAL A 26 -9.90 -2.71 16.56
C VAL A 26 -8.80 -1.80 16.01
N GLU A 27 -7.54 -2.23 16.09
CA GLU A 27 -6.39 -1.49 15.56
C GLU A 27 -6.54 -1.25 14.05
N GLY A 28 -6.77 -2.31 13.27
CA GLY A 28 -6.88 -2.17 11.82
C GLY A 28 -8.12 -1.39 11.38
N PHE A 29 -9.22 -1.47 12.13
CA PHE A 29 -10.40 -0.64 11.89
C PHE A 29 -10.12 0.85 12.15
N ASN A 30 -9.44 1.17 13.25
CA ASN A 30 -9.03 2.54 13.56
C ASN A 30 -8.07 3.08 12.51
N ARG A 31 -7.07 2.28 12.11
CA ARG A 31 -6.12 2.69 11.07
C ARG A 31 -6.80 2.92 9.72
N LYS A 32 -7.79 2.08 9.36
CA LYS A 32 -8.63 2.29 8.17
C LYS A 32 -9.33 3.67 8.21
N LYS A 33 -9.86 4.06 9.37
CA LYS A 33 -10.52 5.37 9.55
C LYS A 33 -9.53 6.53 9.44
N GLU A 34 -8.37 6.43 10.08
CA GLU A 34 -7.31 7.45 10.02
C GLU A 34 -6.85 7.69 8.58
N LEU A 35 -6.62 6.60 7.84
CA LEU A 35 -6.20 6.64 6.44
C LEU A 35 -7.35 6.99 5.47
N LYS A 36 -8.56 7.24 5.97
CA LYS A 36 -9.77 7.56 5.19
C LYS A 36 -10.07 6.56 4.07
N VAL A 37 -9.72 5.30 4.29
CA VAL A 37 -9.91 4.21 3.30
C VAL A 37 -11.38 3.81 3.27
N GLY A 38 -12.03 3.94 2.11
CA GLY A 38 -13.42 3.51 1.94
C GLY A 38 -13.56 1.99 1.81
N ARG A 39 -12.82 1.38 0.88
CA ARG A 39 -12.96 -0.03 0.47
C ARG A 39 -11.73 -0.86 0.77
N ILE A 40 -11.95 -2.15 1.02
CA ILE A 40 -10.90 -3.16 1.24
C ILE A 40 -11.00 -4.25 0.14
N PRO A 41 -9.89 -4.93 -0.22
CA PRO A 41 -8.51 -4.61 0.18
C PRO A 41 -8.06 -3.27 -0.44
N SER A 42 -7.17 -2.56 0.24
CA SER A 42 -6.58 -1.30 -0.22
C SER A 42 -5.07 -1.27 0.04
N LEU A 43 -4.38 -0.42 -0.72
CA LEU A 43 -2.98 -0.11 -0.53
C LEU A 43 -2.82 1.39 -0.38
N THR A 44 -2.11 1.78 0.66
CA THR A 44 -1.80 3.17 1.00
C THR A 44 -0.28 3.30 1.02
N ILE A 45 0.25 4.37 0.42
CA ILE A 45 1.68 4.69 0.36
C ILE A 45 1.83 6.09 0.97
N ASN A 46 2.74 6.26 1.93
CA ASN A 46 2.92 7.53 2.66
C ASN A 46 1.61 8.16 3.15
N GLU A 47 0.75 7.32 3.74
CA GLU A 47 -0.59 7.68 4.22
C GLU A 47 -1.60 8.15 3.15
N GLN A 48 -1.21 8.12 1.87
CA GLN A 48 -2.09 8.41 0.73
C GLN A 48 -2.62 7.14 0.07
N GLN A 49 -3.93 7.08 -0.15
CA GLN A 49 -4.58 5.94 -0.77
C GLN A 49 -4.12 5.79 -2.24
N ALA A 50 -3.41 4.70 -2.54
CA ALA A 50 -2.86 4.44 -3.87
C ALA A 50 -3.74 3.50 -4.70
N PHE A 51 -4.34 2.48 -4.07
CA PHE A 51 -5.21 1.51 -4.73
C PHE A 51 -6.35 1.04 -3.83
N GLU A 52 -7.47 0.65 -4.44
CA GLU A 52 -8.61 0.04 -3.77
C GLU A 52 -9.27 -1.07 -4.58
N SER A 53 -9.88 -2.02 -3.87
CA SER A 53 -10.81 -3.06 -4.35
C SER A 53 -10.21 -4.12 -5.29
N LEU A 54 -9.25 -3.76 -6.14
CA LEU A 54 -8.61 -4.64 -7.11
C LEU A 54 -7.11 -4.71 -6.84
N ILE A 55 -6.54 -5.91 -6.90
CA ILE A 55 -5.08 -6.09 -6.87
C ILE A 55 -4.50 -5.46 -8.14
N PRO A 56 -3.61 -4.46 -8.04
CA PRO A 56 -3.04 -3.82 -9.23
C PRO A 56 -2.08 -4.77 -9.96
N HIS A 57 -2.00 -4.63 -11.28
CA HIS A 57 -0.94 -5.26 -12.06
C HIS A 57 0.44 -4.79 -11.59
N ARG A 58 1.43 -5.69 -11.59
CA ARG A 58 2.80 -5.44 -11.13
C ARG A 58 3.40 -4.15 -11.70
N LYS A 59 3.27 -3.91 -13.01
CA LYS A 59 3.78 -2.69 -13.67
C LYS A 59 3.14 -1.41 -13.10
N LYS A 60 1.83 -1.43 -12.88
CA LYS A 60 1.10 -0.28 -12.32
C LYS A 60 1.48 -0.02 -10.86
N LEU A 61 1.67 -1.09 -10.08
CA LEU A 61 2.15 -0.99 -8.70
C LEU A 61 3.56 -0.39 -8.63
N LEU A 62 4.49 -0.88 -9.46
CA LEU A 62 5.88 -0.40 -9.53
C LEU A 62 5.94 1.08 -9.89
N ASN A 63 5.24 1.48 -10.96
CA ASN A 63 5.20 2.88 -11.36
C ASN A 63 4.69 3.77 -10.23
N LYS A 64 3.62 3.34 -9.55
CA LYS A 64 3.03 4.14 -8.47
C LYS A 64 3.98 4.27 -7.28
N ILE A 65 4.70 3.22 -6.93
CA ILE A 65 5.73 3.27 -5.87
C ILE A 65 6.87 4.21 -6.26
N HIS A 66 7.34 4.15 -7.50
CA HIS A 66 8.39 5.05 -7.97
C HIS A 66 7.96 6.52 -7.98
N GLU A 67 6.72 6.83 -8.35
CA GLU A 67 6.16 8.19 -8.23
C GLU A 67 6.32 8.71 -6.79
N PHE A 68 5.94 7.91 -5.79
CA PHE A 68 6.05 8.31 -4.38
C PHE A 68 7.49 8.40 -3.86
N LEU A 69 8.40 7.56 -4.35
CA LEU A 69 9.81 7.62 -3.98
C LEU A 69 10.51 8.86 -4.57
N GLN A 70 10.10 9.30 -5.78
CA GLN A 70 10.66 10.49 -6.43
C GLN A 70 10.05 11.81 -5.95
N GLU A 71 8.83 11.80 -5.41
CA GLU A 71 8.21 12.99 -4.78
C GLU A 71 8.82 13.32 -3.40
N SER A 72 9.76 12.52 -2.89
CA SER A 72 10.37 12.70 -1.58
C SER A 72 11.69 13.50 -1.60
N ASP A 73 12.02 14.17 -2.71
CA ASP A 73 13.16 15.11 -2.88
C ASP A 73 12.75 16.58 -2.68
#